data_AF-J2WPT8-F1
#
_entry.id   AF-J2WPT8-F1
#
_cell.length_a   1.000
_cell.length_b   1.000
_cell.length_c   1.000
_cell.angle_alpha   90.00
_cell.angle_beta   90.00
_cell.angle_gamma   90.00
#
_symmetry.space_group_name_H-M   'P 1'
#
loop_
_entity.id
_entity.type
_entity.pdbx_description
1 polymer ?
#
loop_
_entity_poly.entity_id
_entity_poly.type
_entity_poly.pdbx_seq_one_letter_code
_entity_poly.pdbx_strand_id
1 'polypeptide(L)'
;MTGKSRLSERQIATLKQLAVTCGNGGQATLTRDQREAMTPLWRRHLIEIWYRHLPGERPRGPFFKPTDMGWALIRSIYAGGERREQEGRAA
;
A
#
# COMPACT_ATOMS: atom_id res chain seq x y z
N MET A 1 21.93 -13.74 -5.91
CA MET A 1 20.97 -14.34 -4.95
C MET A 1 19.70 -13.50 -4.90
N THR A 2 18.75 -13.75 -5.80
CA THR A 2 17.48 -12.99 -5.88
C THR A 2 16.42 -13.63 -4.99
N GLY A 3 16.56 -13.47 -3.68
CA GLY A 3 15.49 -13.80 -2.74
C GLY A 3 14.30 -12.88 -3.00
N LYS A 4 13.15 -13.43 -3.41
CA LYS A 4 11.87 -12.71 -3.45
C LYS A 4 11.60 -12.16 -2.06
N SER A 5 11.98 -10.91 -1.83
CA SER A 5 11.84 -10.23 -0.55
C SER A 5 10.34 -10.09 -0.26
N ARG A 6 9.84 -10.97 0.61
CA ARG A 6 8.43 -11.05 1.02
C ARG A 6 8.03 -9.73 1.69
N LEU A 7 6.81 -9.29 1.41
CA LEU A 7 6.23 -8.12 2.07
C LEU A 7 6.10 -8.38 3.57
N SER A 8 6.36 -7.36 4.39
CA SER A 8 6.06 -7.42 5.82
C SER A 8 4.55 -7.33 6.06
N GLU A 9 4.09 -7.79 7.22
CA GLU A 9 2.68 -7.66 7.61
C GLU A 9 2.22 -6.21 7.62
N ARG A 10 3.08 -5.30 8.07
CA ARG A 10 2.80 -3.85 8.06
C ARG A 10 2.65 -3.30 6.64
N GLN A 11 3.48 -3.75 5.70
CA GLN A 11 3.33 -3.39 4.29
C GLN A 11 2.01 -3.92 3.74
N ILE A 12 1.66 -5.18 4.03
CA ILE A 12 0.40 -5.79 3.59
C ILE A 12 -0.80 -5.02 4.16
N ALA A 13 -0.81 -4.73 5.46
CA ALA A 13 -1.87 -3.99 6.12
C ALA A 13 -2.02 -2.57 5.54
N THR A 14 -0.90 -1.87 5.33
CA THR A 14 -0.91 -0.51 4.75
C THR A 14 -1.39 -0.54 3.30
N LEU A 15 -0.98 -1.54 2.50
CA LEU A 15 -1.46 -1.72 1.13
C LEU A 15 -2.97 -2.00 1.07
N LYS A 16 -3.51 -2.81 1.99
CA LYS A 16 -4.97 -3.03 2.12
C LYS A 16 -5.70 -1.74 2.50
N GLN A 17 -5.16 -0.96 3.44
CA GLN A 17 -5.72 0.35 3.78
C GLN A 17 -5.74 1.28 2.56
N LEU A 18 -4.63 1.38 1.83
CA LEU A 18 -4.55 2.19 0.61
C LEU A 18 -5.55 1.73 -0.44
N ALA A 19 -5.83 0.42 -0.55
CA ALA A 19 -6.83 -0.10 -1.47
C ALA A 19 -8.23 0.47 -1.20
N VAL A 20 -8.62 0.55 0.08
CA VAL A 20 -9.90 1.13 0.49
C VAL A 20 -9.90 2.64 0.28
N THR A 21 -8.86 3.35 0.72
CA THR A 21 -8.83 4.83 0.66
C THR A 21 -8.68 5.36 -0.77
N CYS A 22 -7.93 4.66 -1.63
CA CYS A 22 -7.60 5.12 -2.98
C CYS A 22 -8.49 4.51 -4.07
N GLY A 23 -9.42 3.61 -3.73
CA GLY A 23 -10.20 2.81 -4.70
C GLY A 23 -10.96 3.63 -5.75
N ASN A 24 -11.40 4.85 -5.41
CA ASN A 24 -12.11 5.75 -6.33
C ASN A 24 -11.27 6.99 -6.70
N GLY A 25 -9.96 6.82 -6.90
CA GLY A 25 -9.05 7.92 -7.22
C GLY A 25 -8.62 8.76 -6.02
N GLY A 26 -8.93 8.29 -4.80
CA GLY A 26 -8.52 8.92 -3.55
C GLY A 26 -7.01 8.84 -3.31
N GLN A 27 -6.57 9.51 -2.26
CA GLN A 27 -5.18 9.54 -1.78
C GLN A 27 -5.18 9.50 -0.25
N ALA A 28 -4.13 8.93 0.34
CA ALA A 28 -4.02 8.81 1.80
C ALA A 28 -2.81 9.56 2.33
N THR A 29 -2.93 10.14 3.53
CA THR A 29 -1.77 10.44 4.36
C THR A 29 -1.54 9.26 5.31
N LEU A 30 -0.27 8.92 5.52
CA LEU A 30 0.13 7.79 6.36
C LEU A 30 0.77 8.26 7.67
N THR A 31 0.67 7.45 8.73
CA THR A 31 1.41 7.69 9.98
C THR A 31 2.92 7.51 9.77
N ARG A 32 3.76 7.97 10.70
CA ARG A 32 5.22 7.86 10.56
C ARG A 32 5.68 6.42 10.29
N ASP A 33 5.21 5.48 11.10
CA ASP A 33 5.62 4.08 11.01
C ASP A 33 5.13 3.40 9.71
N GLN A 34 3.96 3.81 9.21
CA GLN A 34 3.49 3.38 7.90
C GLN A 34 4.37 3.94 6.79
N ARG A 35 4.75 5.22 6.84
CA ARG A 35 5.64 5.85 5.86
C ARG A 35 6.97 5.13 5.76
N GLU A 36 7.58 4.80 6.90
CA GLU A 36 8.84 4.05 6.95
C GLU A 36 8.71 2.69 6.27
N ALA A 37 7.64 1.94 6.60
CA ALA A 37 7.36 0.63 6.00
C ALA A 37 7.15 0.69 4.48
N MET A 38 6.71 1.83 3.95
CA MET A 38 6.41 2.03 2.54
C MET A 38 7.61 2.48 1.69
N THR A 39 8.69 3.00 2.30
CA THR A 39 9.92 3.43 1.59
C THR A 39 10.48 2.37 0.64
N PRO A 40 10.60 1.08 1.02
CA PRO A 40 11.09 0.04 0.10
C PRO A 40 10.16 -0.20 -1.09
N LEU A 41 8.85 0.02 -0.94
CA LEU A 41 7.87 -0.17 -2.02
C LEU A 41 7.88 1.00 -2.99
N TRP A 42 8.13 2.22 -2.51
CA TRP A 42 8.37 3.38 -3.36
C TRP A 42 9.60 3.20 -4.26
N ARG A 43 10.71 2.71 -3.70
CA ARG A 43 11.92 2.37 -4.47
C ARG A 43 11.68 1.28 -5.53
N ARG A 44 10.61 0.50 -5.41
CA ARG A 44 10.18 -0.52 -6.37
C ARG A 44 9.06 -0.04 -7.30
N HIS A 45 8.75 1.26 -7.31
CA HIS A 45 7.67 1.87 -8.10
C HIS A 45 6.27 1.27 -7.86
N LEU A 46 6.02 0.72 -6.66
CA LEU A 46 4.71 0.16 -6.28
C LEU A 46 3.78 1.21 -5.66
N ILE A 47 4.34 2.32 -5.19
CA ILE A 47 3.58 3.45 -4.66
C ILE A 47 4.15 4.75 -5.18
N GLU A 48 3.28 5.73 -5.31
CA GLU A 48 3.63 7.12 -5.57
C GLU A 48 3.54 7.93 -4.26
N ILE A 49 4.47 8.87 -4.10
CA ILE A 49 4.55 9.77 -2.95
C ILE A 49 4.68 11.20 -3.49
N TRP A 50 3.79 12.09 -3.07
CA TRP A 50 3.86 13.50 -3.44
C TRP A 50 3.38 14.41 -2.30
N TYR A 51 3.70 15.69 -2.43
CA TYR A 51 3.23 16.73 -1.54
C TYR A 51 2.29 17.66 -2.31
N ARG A 52 1.23 18.12 -1.64
CA ARG A 52 0.37 19.17 -2.16
C ARG A 52 0.47 20.37 -1.23
N HIS A 53 0.78 21.53 -1.79
CA HIS A 53 0.77 22.80 -1.08
C HIS A 53 -0.25 23.71 -1.75
N LEU A 54 -1.25 24.16 -0.99
CA LEU A 54 -2.25 25.12 -1.45
C LEU A 54 -2.08 26.42 -0.67
N PRO A 55 -2.13 27.60 -1.32
CA PRO A 55 -2.09 28.88 -0.60
C PRO A 55 -3.15 28.93 0.49
N GLY A 56 -2.75 29.26 1.72
CA GLY A 56 -3.66 29.37 2.87
C GLY A 56 -3.99 28.05 3.58
N GLU A 57 -3.59 26.89 3.06
CA GLU A 57 -3.71 25.62 3.78
C GLU A 57 -2.49 25.35 4.64
N ARG A 58 -2.70 24.74 5.82
CA ARG A 58 -1.58 24.16 6.58
C ARG A 58 -0.94 23.04 5.75
N PRO A 59 0.40 22.93 5.72
CA PRO A 59 1.08 21.83 5.05
C PRO A 59 0.52 20.49 5.54
N ARG A 60 0.01 19.69 4.61
CA ARG A 60 -0.35 18.30 4.87
C ARG A 60 0.89 17.43 4.60
N GLY A 61 1.05 16.38 5.39
CA GLY A 61 2.11 15.41 5.19
C GLY A 61 2.04 14.76 3.79
N PRO A 62 3.03 13.93 3.44
CA PRO A 62 3.06 13.31 2.12
C PRO A 62 1.80 12.49 1.86
N PHE A 63 1.31 12.58 0.62
CA PHE A 63 0.24 11.76 0.10
C PHE A 63 0.81 10.50 -0.55
N PHE A 64 0.07 9.41 -0.41
CA PHE A 64 0.42 8.08 -0.88
C PHE A 64 -0.74 7.52 -1.69
N LYS A 65 -0.39 6.85 -2.77
CA LYS A 65 -1.33 6.05 -3.57
C LYS A 65 -0.59 4.90 -4.26
N PRO A 66 -1.26 3.76 -4.51
CA PRO A 66 -0.68 2.69 -5.31
C PRO A 66 -0.54 3.12 -6.77
N THR A 67 0.60 2.80 -7.38
CA THR A 67 0.74 2.84 -8.85
C THR A 67 -0.05 1.68 -9.48
N ASP A 68 -0.10 1.59 -10.80
CA ASP A 68 -0.74 0.45 -11.48
C ASP A 68 -0.12 -0.90 -11.07
N MET A 69 1.21 -0.94 -10.91
CA MET A 69 1.93 -2.11 -10.37
C MET A 69 1.59 -2.36 -8.90
N GLY A 70 1.45 -1.30 -8.11
CA GLY A 70 0.97 -1.37 -6.72
C GLY A 70 -0.41 -2.00 -6.61
N TRP A 71 -1.34 -1.58 -7.47
CA TRP A 71 -2.68 -2.13 -7.56
C TRP A 71 -2.69 -3.60 -7.97
N ALA A 72 -1.84 -3.98 -8.94
CA ALA A 72 -1.67 -5.39 -9.31
C ALA A 72 -1.18 -6.24 -8.14
N LEU A 73 -0.22 -5.73 -7.37
CA LEU A 73 0.27 -6.38 -6.15
C LEU A 73 -0.84 -6.50 -5.10
N ILE A 74 -1.60 -5.43 -4.84
CA ILE A 74 -2.74 -5.43 -3.91
C ILE A 74 -3.75 -6.51 -4.29
N ARG A 75 -4.15 -6.61 -5.57
CA ARG A 75 -5.06 -7.65 -6.04
C ARG A 75 -4.52 -9.07 -5.79
N SER A 76 -3.21 -9.28 -6.01
CA SER A 76 -2.58 -10.58 -5.73
C SER A 76 -2.58 -10.95 -4.24
N ILE A 77 -2.49 -9.96 -3.34
CA ILE A 77 -2.58 -10.16 -1.89
C ILE A 77 -3.97 -10.67 -1.51
N TYR A 78 -5.04 -10.05 -2.06
CA TYR A 78 -6.41 -10.50 -1.80
C TYR A 78 -6.67 -11.91 -2.35
N ALA A 79 -6.29 -12.18 -3.61
CA ALA A 79 -6.46 -13.50 -4.23
C ALA A 79 -5.64 -14.62 -3.55
N GLY A 80 -4.54 -14.28 -2.87
CA GLY A 80 -3.77 -15.22 -2.05
C GLY A 80 -4.31 -15.41 -0.63
N GLY A 81 -4.96 -14.39 -0.08
CA GLY A 81 -5.63 -14.46 1.23
C GLY A 81 -6.88 -15.34 1.20
N GLU A 82 -7.73 -15.17 0.18
CA GLU A 82 -8.96 -15.94 0.01
C GLU A 82 -8.71 -17.46 -0.08
N ARG A 83 -7.63 -17.87 -0.74
CA ARG A 83 -7.24 -19.29 -0.84
C ARG A 83 -6.93 -19.93 0.51
N ARG A 84 -6.21 -19.22 1.39
CA ARG A 84 -5.88 -19.72 2.73
C ARG A 84 -7.10 -19.80 3.65
N GLU A 85 -8.02 -18.85 3.52
CA GLU A 85 -9.26 -18.84 4.30
C GLU A 85 -10.23 -19.95 3.87
N GLN A 86 -10.25 -20.31 2.59
CA GLN A 86 -11.02 -21.46 2.09
C GLN A 86 -10.41 -22.80 2.55
N GLU A 87 -9.09 -22.97 2.45
CA GLU A 87 -8.39 -24.17 2.92
C GLU A 87 -8.56 -24.39 4.43
N GLY A 88 -8.54 -23.33 5.24
CA GLY A 88 -8.73 -23.41 6.69
C GLY A 88 -10.19 -23.63 7.15
N ARG A 89 -11.18 -23.47 6.25
CA ARG A 89 -12.60 -23.78 6.54
C ARG A 89 -13.02 -25.18 6.08
N ALA A 90 -12.21 -25.81 5.22
CA ALA A 90 -12.43 -27.14 4.69
C ALA A 90 -11.70 -28.24 5.48
N ALA A 91 -10.97 -27.88 6.53
CA ALA A 91 -10.26 -28.77 7.46
C ALA A 91 -10.93 -28.74 8.84
#